data_AF-A0A957P172-F1
#
_entry.id   AF-A0A957P172-F1
#
_cell.length_a   1.000
_cell.length_b   1.000
_cell.length_c   1.000
_cell.angle_alpha   90.00
_cell.angle_beta   90.00
_cell.angle_gamma   90.00
#
_symmetry.space_group_name_H-M   'P 1'
#
loop_
_entity.id
_entity.type
_entity.pdbx_description
1 polymer ?
#
loop_
_entity_poly.entity_id
_entity_poly.type
_entity_poly.pdbx_seq_one_letter_code
_entity_poly.pdbx_strand_id
1 'polypeptide(L)'
;DYTVQDAVWQMYEITGLGQNQTPVITKVPNQPAAFNNVSPIYGSDDRIIFTSDRPRDGAAHLYPQRDEYELAPTVSGVWSLDPATGDLRLLNHAPSGDFTPIIDSFGRVIFTQWDHMQRDQQADADDDDSLGDNQCNDAGNRYGTFNYSDETATAAYTLGVRGEVFPEPRGCRQDLLVETNLQGHDFNQFFPWMINQDGTEGEILNHLGRHELHSYIERTFTNDDNLVDYYGQLNRFNPNPILNMFQIKEDGQTPGRYYGVDAQEFGTHAAGAIVSLDAPPTVNADHIQVTYVTTRTTTDDPNHPGLFREPLPLSDGSLLVVHTADSGEEAGNNVTNSSYEFRINLLTQGADGYWTAGAAITSGITKTLSYWSPDDLITYDGVLWELNPVEVRARPAPPLTRAPALGAPEQQMVTQAGVDLA
;
A
#
# COMPACT_ATOMS: atom_id res chain seq x y z
N ASP A 1 10.82 0.03 37.77
CA ASP A 1 10.12 1.13 37.07
C ASP A 1 10.71 1.24 35.67
N TYR A 2 10.00 0.74 34.66
CA TYR A 2 10.29 1.05 33.27
C TYR A 2 9.36 2.18 32.84
N THR A 3 9.84 3.08 31.99
CA THR A 3 9.02 4.12 31.37
C THR A 3 8.65 3.62 29.98
N VAL A 4 7.36 3.42 29.73
CA VAL A 4 6.85 3.23 28.37
C VAL A 4 7.24 4.47 27.58
N GLN A 5 8.02 4.29 26.51
CA GLN A 5 8.36 5.38 25.61
C GLN A 5 7.33 5.40 24.49
N ASP A 6 6.49 6.42 24.49
CA ASP A 6 5.69 6.77 23.31
C ASP A 6 6.65 7.40 22.29
N ALA A 7 7.26 6.54 21.48
CA ALA A 7 8.13 6.94 20.39
C ALA A 7 7.35 6.91 19.07
N VAL A 8 7.59 7.92 18.25
CA VAL A 8 7.06 7.99 16.88
C VAL A 8 8.20 8.03 15.87
N TRP A 9 7.97 7.43 14.72
CA TRP A 9 8.86 7.54 13.57
C TRP A 9 8.83 8.96 13.01
N GLN A 10 10.01 9.47 12.68
CA GLN A 10 10.20 10.84 12.22
C GLN A 10 11.17 10.83 11.04
N MET A 11 11.00 11.79 10.14
CA MET A 11 11.82 11.97 8.96
C MET A 11 13.14 12.67 9.30
N TYR A 12 14.23 12.19 8.69
CA TYR A 12 15.55 12.77 8.79
C TYR A 12 16.15 12.90 7.40
N GLU A 13 16.84 14.01 7.16
CA GLU A 13 17.65 14.22 5.97
C GLU A 13 19.10 13.80 6.26
N ILE A 14 19.70 13.10 5.31
CA ILE A 14 21.11 12.70 5.39
C ILE A 14 21.88 13.42 4.28
N THR A 15 22.86 14.22 4.66
CA THR A 15 23.82 14.86 3.75
C THR A 15 25.21 14.27 3.96
N GLY A 16 26.16 14.55 3.06
CA GLY A 16 27.54 14.06 3.23
C GLY A 16 27.72 12.58 2.90
N LEU A 17 26.97 12.05 1.93
CA LEU A 17 27.05 10.64 1.48
C LEU A 17 28.14 10.40 0.41
N GLY A 18 28.85 11.44 -0.03
CA GLY A 18 29.92 11.30 -1.01
C GLY A 18 31.12 10.53 -0.46
N GLN A 19 31.94 9.97 -1.36
CA GLN A 19 33.16 9.27 -0.95
C GLN A 19 34.05 10.18 -0.07
N ASN A 20 34.44 9.70 1.10
CA ASN A 20 35.21 10.42 2.13
C ASN A 20 34.49 11.61 2.80
N GLN A 21 33.21 11.84 2.55
CA GLN A 21 32.40 12.76 3.34
C GLN A 21 31.93 12.08 4.62
N THR A 22 31.66 12.87 5.66
CA THR A 22 31.03 12.39 6.88
C THR A 22 29.52 12.60 6.77
N PRO A 23 28.70 11.54 6.88
CA PRO A 23 27.26 11.70 6.88
C PRO A 23 26.79 12.58 8.04
N VAL A 24 25.90 13.52 7.74
CA VAL A 24 25.22 14.37 8.73
C VAL A 24 23.74 14.07 8.66
N ILE A 25 23.17 13.62 9.78
CA ILE A 25 21.76 13.28 9.91
C ILE A 25 21.06 14.43 10.63
N THR A 26 20.08 15.06 9.97
CA THR A 26 19.36 16.21 10.48
C THR A 26 17.87 15.90 10.51
N LYS A 27 17.20 16.15 11.64
CA LYS A 27 15.75 15.99 11.72
C LYS A 27 15.07 16.99 10.79
N VAL A 28 14.11 16.53 9.98
CA VAL A 28 13.33 17.42 9.12
C VAL A 28 12.53 18.40 10.00
N PRO A 29 12.67 19.72 9.84
CA PRO A 29 11.93 20.70 10.63
C PRO A 29 10.43 20.70 10.26
N ASN A 30 9.59 21.15 11.19
CA ASN A 30 8.15 21.36 11.00
C ASN A 30 7.29 20.12 10.64
N GLN A 31 7.86 18.91 10.62
CA GLN A 31 7.07 17.68 10.48
C GLN A 31 6.15 17.45 11.69
N PRO A 32 5.01 16.74 11.54
CA PRO A 32 4.13 16.40 12.65
C PRO A 32 4.87 15.65 13.77
N ALA A 33 4.97 16.25 14.95
CA ALA A 33 5.85 15.74 16.01
C ALA A 33 5.22 14.63 16.87
N ALA A 34 3.91 14.45 16.81
CA ALA A 34 3.13 13.53 17.66
C ALA A 34 2.65 12.26 16.92
N PHE A 35 3.07 12.08 15.67
CA PHE A 35 2.58 11.03 14.77
C PHE A 35 3.74 10.36 14.05
N ASN A 36 3.54 9.13 13.58
CA ASN A 36 4.52 8.44 12.75
C ASN A 36 4.54 9.09 11.36
N ASN A 37 5.72 9.51 10.91
CA ASN A 37 5.96 10.02 9.56
C ASN A 37 6.99 9.11 8.88
N VAL A 38 6.58 8.40 7.84
CA VAL A 38 7.38 7.34 7.21
C VAL A 38 7.39 7.46 5.69
N SER A 39 8.27 6.69 5.06
CA SER A 39 8.43 6.61 3.59
C SER A 39 8.53 7.98 2.87
N PRO A 40 9.41 8.91 3.29
CA PRO A 40 9.52 10.21 2.67
C PRO A 40 10.19 10.17 1.29
N ILE A 41 9.74 11.03 0.39
CA ILE A 41 10.33 11.35 -0.90
C ILE A 41 10.33 12.86 -1.13
N TYR A 42 11.21 13.34 -2.02
CA TYR A 42 11.19 14.74 -2.47
C TYR A 42 10.25 14.92 -3.65
N GLY A 43 9.38 15.92 -3.54
CA GLY A 43 8.66 16.56 -4.63
C GLY A 43 9.60 17.29 -5.60
N SER A 44 9.06 17.61 -6.78
CA SER A 44 9.74 18.41 -7.79
C SER A 44 9.92 19.88 -7.38
N ASP A 45 9.27 20.32 -6.30
CA ASP A 45 9.30 21.67 -5.75
C ASP A 45 9.96 21.73 -4.35
N ASP A 46 10.82 20.76 -4.04
CA ASP A 46 11.56 20.60 -2.77
C ASP A 46 10.67 20.34 -1.53
N ARG A 47 9.35 20.20 -1.70
CA ARG A 47 8.47 19.70 -0.64
C ARG A 47 8.78 18.23 -0.37
N ILE A 48 8.52 17.79 0.86
CA ILE A 48 8.65 16.38 1.26
C ILE A 48 7.27 15.75 1.23
N ILE A 49 7.10 14.72 0.39
CA ILE A 49 5.90 13.89 0.35
C ILE A 49 6.17 12.63 1.18
N PHE A 50 5.24 12.25 2.06
CA PHE A 50 5.44 11.14 3.01
C PHE A 50 4.10 10.55 3.44
N THR A 51 4.12 9.40 4.11
CA THR A 51 2.91 8.79 4.67
C THR A 51 2.89 8.94 6.19
N SER A 52 1.70 9.09 6.77
CA SER A 52 1.55 9.30 8.21
C SER A 52 0.26 8.72 8.76
N ASP A 53 0.29 8.27 10.01
CA ASP A 53 -0.88 7.85 10.81
C ASP A 53 -1.59 9.04 11.51
N ARG A 54 -1.19 10.27 11.19
CA ARG A 54 -1.84 11.50 11.64
C ARG A 54 -3.29 11.57 11.12
N PRO A 55 -4.31 11.70 11.99
CA PRO A 55 -5.68 11.94 11.54
C PRO A 55 -5.80 13.14 10.60
N ARG A 56 -6.77 13.15 9.67
CA ARG A 56 -6.90 14.18 8.62
C ARG A 56 -6.77 15.64 9.12
N ASP A 57 -7.25 15.95 10.31
CA ASP A 57 -7.18 17.29 10.93
C ASP A 57 -6.11 17.39 12.02
N GLY A 58 -5.48 16.28 12.41
CA GLY A 58 -4.47 16.16 13.45
C GLY A 58 -5.04 16.07 14.86
N ALA A 59 -6.34 15.78 15.00
CA ALA A 59 -6.98 15.65 16.29
C ALA A 59 -6.47 14.44 17.07
N ALA A 60 -5.87 14.67 18.24
CA ALA A 60 -5.27 13.61 19.04
C ALA A 60 -6.28 12.56 19.56
N HIS A 61 -7.57 12.93 19.73
CA HIS A 61 -8.61 11.99 20.17
C HIS A 61 -9.10 11.04 19.07
N LEU A 62 -8.70 11.28 17.82
CA LEU A 62 -8.95 10.38 16.68
C LEU A 62 -7.74 9.48 16.38
N TYR A 63 -6.68 9.54 17.20
CA TYR A 63 -5.47 8.75 17.03
C TYR A 63 -5.44 7.54 17.99
N PRO A 64 -4.94 6.37 17.55
CA PRO A 64 -4.57 6.06 16.17
C PRO A 64 -5.81 5.82 15.30
N GLN A 65 -5.72 6.17 14.02
CA GLN A 65 -6.63 5.59 13.03
C GLN A 65 -6.32 4.10 12.88
N ARG A 66 -7.35 3.32 12.63
CA ARG A 66 -7.27 1.88 12.46
C ARG A 66 -7.86 1.51 11.12
N ASP A 67 -7.28 0.52 10.46
CA ASP A 67 -7.87 0.00 9.23
C ASP A 67 -9.23 -0.65 9.51
N GLU A 68 -10.09 -0.66 8.50
CA GLU A 68 -11.45 -1.21 8.58
C GLU A 68 -11.47 -2.75 8.70
N TYR A 69 -10.36 -3.42 8.36
CA TYR A 69 -10.31 -4.87 8.28
C TYR A 69 -9.95 -5.49 9.65
N GLU A 70 -8.74 -5.28 10.17
CA GLU A 70 -8.25 -5.88 11.42
C GLU A 70 -8.28 -4.95 12.64
N LEU A 71 -8.78 -3.71 12.48
CA LEU A 71 -8.61 -2.66 13.49
C LEU A 71 -7.13 -2.45 13.89
N ALA A 72 -6.21 -2.73 12.97
CA ALA A 72 -4.79 -2.55 13.18
C ALA A 72 -4.41 -1.08 12.96
N PRO A 73 -3.48 -0.54 13.75
CA PRO A 73 -2.92 0.78 13.46
C PRO A 73 -2.26 0.79 12.08
N THR A 74 -2.60 1.79 11.27
CA THR A 74 -2.06 1.96 9.92
C THR A 74 -1.77 3.43 9.63
N VAL A 75 -1.07 3.70 8.54
CA VAL A 75 -0.97 5.06 8.00
C VAL A 75 -2.34 5.49 7.46
N SER A 76 -2.66 6.77 7.60
CA SER A 76 -3.95 7.35 7.22
C SER A 76 -3.95 8.00 5.85
N GLY A 77 -2.78 8.21 5.25
CA GLY A 77 -2.70 8.78 3.91
C GLY A 77 -1.34 9.38 3.54
N VAL A 78 -1.31 10.01 2.36
CA VAL A 78 -0.16 10.74 1.80
C VAL A 78 -0.24 12.22 2.14
N TRP A 79 0.87 12.78 2.64
CA TRP A 79 1.02 14.18 3.06
C TRP A 79 2.16 14.87 2.32
N SER A 80 2.08 16.20 2.18
CA SER A 80 3.14 17.04 1.61
C SER A 80 3.49 18.20 2.54
N LEU A 81 4.75 18.29 2.93
CA LEU A 81 5.28 19.31 3.83
C LEU A 81 6.30 20.20 3.11
N ASP A 82 6.14 21.51 3.24
CA ASP A 82 7.26 22.44 3.04
C ASP A 82 8.01 22.58 4.38
N PRO A 83 9.23 22.03 4.51
CA PRO A 83 9.97 22.05 5.76
C PRO A 83 10.44 23.46 6.16
N ALA A 84 10.53 24.41 5.22
CA ALA A 84 10.96 25.78 5.52
C ALA A 84 9.84 26.59 6.19
N THR A 85 8.58 26.38 5.78
CA THR A 85 7.43 27.18 6.26
C THR A 85 6.53 26.42 7.22
N GLY A 86 6.55 25.09 7.18
CA GLY A 86 5.58 24.24 7.90
C GLY A 86 4.22 24.12 7.21
N ASP A 87 4.09 24.58 5.96
CA ASP A 87 2.88 24.37 5.16
C ASP A 87 2.71 22.86 4.90
N LEU A 88 1.71 22.27 5.55
CA LEU A 88 1.39 20.84 5.51
C LEU A 88 0.05 20.62 4.80
N ARG A 89 0.02 19.68 3.84
CA ARG A 89 -1.16 19.37 3.04
C ARG A 89 -1.42 17.87 3.03
N LEU A 90 -2.69 17.49 3.14
CA LEU A 90 -3.14 16.12 2.87
C LEU A 90 -3.33 15.98 1.36
N LEU A 91 -2.64 15.03 0.74
CA LEU A 91 -2.74 14.76 -0.70
C LEU A 91 -3.73 13.64 -1.00
N ASN A 92 -3.75 12.60 -0.18
CA ASN A 92 -4.70 11.48 -0.25
C ASN A 92 -5.05 11.02 1.16
N HIS A 93 -6.31 10.65 1.40
CA HIS A 93 -6.79 10.16 2.70
C HIS A 93 -7.34 8.75 2.50
N ALA A 94 -6.61 7.76 3.01
CA ALA A 94 -6.96 6.36 2.97
C ALA A 94 -6.70 5.75 4.36
N PRO A 95 -7.72 5.71 5.25
CA PRO A 95 -7.59 5.14 6.59
C PRO A 95 -7.16 3.67 6.64
N SER A 96 -7.26 2.92 5.53
CA SER A 96 -6.69 1.56 5.40
C SER A 96 -5.20 1.60 5.03
N GLY A 97 -4.77 2.63 4.30
CA GLY A 97 -3.36 3.01 4.18
C GLY A 97 -2.85 3.21 2.76
N ASP A 98 -1.94 4.18 2.66
CA ASP A 98 -1.13 4.48 1.48
C ASP A 98 0.34 4.17 1.78
N PHE A 99 1.00 3.42 0.90
CA PHE A 99 2.31 2.85 1.19
C PHE A 99 3.36 3.21 0.14
N THR A 100 4.55 3.54 0.64
CA THR A 100 5.80 3.63 -0.15
C THR A 100 5.67 4.49 -1.41
N PRO A 101 5.30 5.78 -1.30
CA PRO A 101 5.17 6.64 -2.46
C PRO A 101 6.49 6.77 -3.23
N ILE A 102 6.39 6.99 -4.53
CA ILE A 102 7.48 7.41 -5.43
C ILE A 102 7.00 8.58 -6.29
N ILE A 103 7.93 9.34 -6.86
CA ILE A 103 7.63 10.22 -8.00
C ILE A 103 8.22 9.60 -9.25
N ASP A 104 7.32 9.32 -10.20
CA ASP A 104 7.68 8.79 -11.51
C ASP A 104 8.27 9.87 -12.43
N SER A 105 8.79 9.45 -13.58
CA SER A 105 9.44 10.30 -14.56
C SER A 105 8.51 11.31 -15.21
N PHE A 106 7.19 11.12 -15.11
CA PHE A 106 6.17 12.03 -15.58
C PHE A 106 5.78 13.07 -14.52
N GLY A 107 6.24 12.91 -13.29
CA GLY A 107 5.99 13.82 -12.18
C GLY A 107 4.77 13.46 -11.33
N ARG A 108 4.21 12.26 -11.50
CA ARG A 108 3.08 11.76 -10.71
C ARG A 108 3.59 11.09 -9.44
N VAL A 109 2.83 11.21 -8.37
CA VAL A 109 3.06 10.44 -7.14
C VAL A 109 2.39 9.09 -7.31
N ILE A 110 3.16 8.01 -7.32
CA ILE A 110 2.66 6.63 -7.40
C ILE A 110 2.82 5.98 -6.03
N PHE A 111 1.80 5.28 -5.55
CA PHE A 111 1.82 4.60 -4.26
C PHE A 111 0.95 3.35 -4.31
N THR A 112 1.15 2.44 -3.35
CA THR A 112 0.23 1.31 -3.17
C THR A 112 -0.84 1.75 -2.18
N GLN A 113 -2.12 1.70 -2.54
CA GLN A 113 -3.24 1.93 -1.61
C GLN A 113 -3.91 0.61 -1.28
N TRP A 114 -4.30 0.42 -0.02
CA TRP A 114 -5.15 -0.70 0.38
C TRP A 114 -6.61 -0.38 0.09
N ASP A 115 -7.13 -0.91 -1.02
CA ASP A 115 -8.54 -0.80 -1.37
C ASP A 115 -9.27 -2.00 -0.77
N HIS A 116 -9.84 -1.73 0.39
CA HIS A 116 -10.75 -2.59 1.11
C HIS A 116 -12.15 -1.99 0.98
N MET A 117 -12.88 -2.37 -0.06
CA MET A 117 -14.22 -1.82 -0.29
C MET A 117 -15.26 -2.89 0.01
N GLN A 118 -15.66 -2.93 1.27
CA GLN A 118 -16.78 -3.71 1.77
C GLN A 118 -17.35 -2.99 2.99
N ARG A 119 -18.47 -3.50 3.53
CA ARG A 119 -18.92 -3.07 4.86
C ARG A 119 -17.88 -3.44 5.91
N ASP A 120 -17.79 -2.68 7.00
CA ASP A 120 -16.96 -3.01 8.16
C ASP A 120 -17.21 -4.46 8.60
N GLN A 121 -16.18 -5.29 8.42
CA GLN A 121 -16.30 -6.71 8.64
C GLN A 121 -16.48 -7.07 10.11
N GLN A 122 -15.89 -6.28 10.99
CA GLN A 122 -15.97 -6.50 12.42
C GLN A 122 -17.34 -6.04 12.92
N ALA A 123 -17.90 -4.97 12.37
CA ALA A 123 -19.27 -4.56 12.63
C ALA A 123 -20.29 -5.61 12.20
N ASP A 124 -20.12 -6.20 11.02
CA ASP A 124 -20.94 -7.31 10.54
C ASP A 124 -20.75 -8.59 11.37
N ALA A 125 -19.54 -8.87 11.88
CA ALA A 125 -19.27 -9.99 12.78
C ALA A 125 -19.87 -9.81 14.18
N ASP A 126 -19.98 -8.57 14.65
CA ASP A 126 -20.52 -8.19 15.96
C ASP A 126 -22.06 -8.14 16.00
N ASP A 127 -22.71 -8.27 14.84
CA ASP A 127 -24.16 -8.23 14.67
C ASP A 127 -24.85 -9.51 15.17
N ASP A 128 -26.11 -9.40 15.58
CA ASP A 128 -26.85 -10.50 16.19
C ASP A 128 -27.26 -11.55 15.15
N ASP A 129 -26.73 -12.77 15.26
CA ASP A 129 -27.10 -13.93 14.43
C ASP A 129 -28.11 -14.86 15.13
N SER A 130 -28.97 -14.34 16.01
CA SER A 130 -29.96 -15.15 16.71
C SER A 130 -30.96 -15.85 15.77
N LEU A 131 -31.06 -15.41 14.51
CA LEU A 131 -31.90 -15.98 13.47
C LEU A 131 -31.15 -16.90 12.48
N GLY A 132 -29.82 -16.97 12.55
CA GLY A 132 -28.99 -17.79 11.64
C GLY A 132 -28.90 -17.24 10.21
N ASP A 133 -29.17 -15.95 10.02
CA ASP A 133 -29.20 -15.22 8.76
C ASP A 133 -28.03 -14.24 8.59
N ASN A 134 -27.11 -14.19 9.56
CA ASN A 134 -25.83 -13.50 9.47
C ASN A 134 -24.67 -14.49 9.63
N GLN A 135 -24.16 -14.99 8.51
CA GLN A 135 -23.00 -15.89 8.50
C GLN A 135 -21.66 -15.15 8.69
N CYS A 136 -21.65 -13.82 8.80
CA CYS A 136 -20.43 -13.08 9.16
C CYS A 136 -20.13 -13.18 10.66
N ASN A 137 -21.08 -13.65 11.48
CA ASN A 137 -20.93 -13.71 12.92
C ASN A 137 -19.73 -14.59 13.34
N ASP A 138 -18.79 -13.99 14.05
CA ASP A 138 -17.66 -14.71 14.64
C ASP A 138 -18.02 -15.16 16.07
N ALA A 139 -18.79 -16.24 16.14
CA ALA A 139 -19.38 -16.74 17.38
C ALA A 139 -18.31 -17.06 18.45
N GLY A 140 -18.12 -16.12 19.38
CA GLY A 140 -17.16 -16.23 20.49
C GLY A 140 -16.19 -15.06 20.57
N ASN A 141 -16.04 -14.28 19.49
CA ASN A 141 -15.27 -13.05 19.45
C ASN A 141 -16.23 -11.87 19.37
N ARG A 142 -16.11 -10.93 20.30
CA ARG A 142 -16.86 -9.67 20.25
C ARG A 142 -15.86 -8.53 20.15
N TYR A 143 -15.90 -7.85 19.02
CA TYR A 143 -15.06 -6.69 18.69
C TYR A 143 -15.58 -5.43 19.38
N GLY A 144 -16.87 -5.39 19.74
CA GLY A 144 -17.46 -4.30 20.51
C GLY A 144 -17.62 -3.03 19.68
N THR A 145 -17.97 -3.19 18.40
CA THR A 145 -18.10 -2.12 17.41
C THR A 145 -19.35 -1.24 17.67
N PHE A 146 -19.24 0.04 17.31
CA PHE A 146 -20.29 1.05 17.44
C PHE A 146 -19.95 2.30 16.61
N ASN A 147 -20.94 3.13 16.33
CA ASN A 147 -20.73 4.43 15.71
C ASN A 147 -20.72 5.56 16.73
N TYR A 148 -19.80 6.51 16.53
CA TYR A 148 -19.87 7.83 17.15
C TYR A 148 -20.89 8.72 16.43
N SER A 149 -21.46 9.67 17.16
CA SER A 149 -22.39 10.67 16.61
C SER A 149 -21.72 11.71 15.72
N ASP A 150 -20.43 11.98 15.96
CA ASP A 150 -19.56 12.86 15.18
C ASP A 150 -18.08 12.58 15.50
N GLU A 151 -17.16 13.34 14.90
CA GLU A 151 -15.71 13.22 15.15
C GLU A 151 -15.22 14.11 16.33
N THR A 152 -16.09 14.69 17.15
CA THR A 152 -15.66 15.57 18.26
C THR A 152 -15.11 14.75 19.44
N ALA A 153 -14.25 15.37 20.25
CA ALA A 153 -13.69 14.73 21.45
C ALA A 153 -14.76 14.33 22.51
N THR A 154 -15.98 14.84 22.38
CA THR A 154 -17.11 14.56 23.27
C THR A 154 -18.22 13.78 22.57
N ALA A 155 -17.94 13.19 21.41
CA ALA A 155 -18.92 12.45 20.62
C ALA A 155 -19.61 11.37 21.48
N ALA A 156 -20.94 11.41 21.48
CA ALA A 156 -21.72 10.35 22.08
C ALA A 156 -21.67 9.11 21.19
N TYR A 157 -21.77 7.93 21.80
CA TYR A 157 -21.90 6.66 21.11
C TYR A 157 -22.96 5.79 21.81
N THR A 158 -23.53 4.84 21.08
CA THR A 158 -24.43 3.83 21.63
C THR A 158 -23.91 2.46 21.25
N LEU A 159 -23.61 1.62 22.25
CA LEU A 159 -23.13 0.26 22.01
C LEU A 159 -24.15 -0.52 21.18
N GLY A 160 -23.67 -1.24 20.17
CA GLY A 160 -24.50 -2.06 19.28
C GLY A 160 -25.19 -1.28 18.16
N VAL A 161 -25.09 0.06 18.12
CA VAL A 161 -25.55 0.84 16.96
C VAL A 161 -24.42 0.91 15.94
N ARG A 162 -24.58 0.20 14.82
CA ARG A 162 -23.58 -0.04 13.78
C ARG A 162 -24.17 0.23 12.39
N GLY A 163 -24.72 1.44 12.23
CA GLY A 163 -25.30 1.83 10.94
C GLY A 163 -24.18 1.97 9.91
N GLU A 164 -24.26 1.21 8.84
CA GLU A 164 -23.30 1.26 7.73
C GLU A 164 -23.97 1.85 6.49
N VAL A 165 -23.26 2.68 5.74
CA VAL A 165 -23.72 3.34 4.51
C VAL A 165 -23.13 2.73 3.25
N PHE A 166 -22.20 1.78 3.38
CA PHE A 166 -21.67 1.03 2.25
C PHE A 166 -22.82 0.36 1.45
N PRO A 167 -22.89 0.58 0.13
CA PRO A 167 -24.10 0.27 -0.63
C PRO A 167 -24.39 -1.23 -0.77
N GLU A 168 -23.37 -2.05 -0.97
CA GLU A 168 -23.50 -3.49 -1.14
C GLU A 168 -23.28 -4.25 0.19
N PRO A 169 -24.20 -5.16 0.59
CA PRO A 169 -23.92 -6.08 1.68
C PRO A 169 -22.78 -7.04 1.36
N ARG A 170 -22.07 -7.50 2.39
CA ARG A 170 -21.11 -8.61 2.26
C ARG A 170 -21.83 -9.91 1.93
N GLY A 171 -21.15 -10.86 1.28
CA GLY A 171 -21.74 -12.15 0.90
C GLY A 171 -22.30 -12.97 2.08
N CYS A 172 -21.74 -12.76 3.27
CA CYS A 172 -22.16 -13.42 4.49
C CYS A 172 -23.35 -12.76 5.21
N ARG A 173 -23.80 -11.56 4.79
CA ARG A 173 -24.97 -10.85 5.33
C ARG A 173 -26.25 -11.24 4.59
N GLN A 174 -26.71 -12.49 4.73
CA GLN A 174 -27.89 -12.95 4.00
C GLN A 174 -29.14 -12.17 4.35
N ASP A 175 -29.29 -11.78 5.62
CA ASP A 175 -30.33 -10.90 6.13
C ASP A 175 -30.45 -9.59 5.33
N LEU A 176 -29.32 -9.01 4.90
CA LEU A 176 -29.28 -7.78 4.09
C LEU A 176 -29.43 -8.02 2.58
N LEU A 177 -29.09 -9.23 2.11
CA LEU A 177 -29.18 -9.59 0.68
C LEU A 177 -30.59 -9.97 0.25
N VAL A 178 -31.43 -10.45 1.18
CA VAL A 178 -32.82 -10.85 0.91
C VAL A 178 -33.58 -9.73 0.18
N GLU A 179 -34.25 -10.10 -0.92
CA GLU A 179 -35.06 -9.21 -1.77
C GLU A 179 -34.31 -8.08 -2.52
N THR A 180 -32.98 -7.97 -2.39
CA THR A 180 -32.19 -6.94 -3.11
C THR A 180 -31.81 -7.34 -4.53
N ASN A 181 -31.68 -8.64 -4.79
CA ASN A 181 -31.02 -9.22 -5.98
C ASN A 181 -29.54 -8.85 -6.14
N LEU A 182 -28.90 -8.25 -5.14
CA LEU A 182 -27.47 -8.01 -5.15
C LEU A 182 -26.73 -9.34 -4.96
N GLN A 183 -25.62 -9.48 -5.66
CA GLN A 183 -24.56 -10.39 -5.22
C GLN A 183 -23.81 -9.67 -4.09
N GLY A 184 -23.50 -10.38 -3.01
CA GLY A 184 -22.70 -9.79 -1.94
C GLY A 184 -21.33 -9.33 -2.45
N HIS A 185 -20.80 -8.27 -1.85
CA HIS A 185 -19.57 -7.64 -2.30
C HIS A 185 -18.51 -7.66 -1.21
N ASP A 186 -17.38 -8.27 -1.54
CA ASP A 186 -16.18 -8.28 -0.73
C ASP A 186 -14.98 -8.15 -1.68
N PHE A 187 -14.20 -7.08 -1.58
CA PHE A 187 -12.85 -7.09 -2.17
C PHE A 187 -11.83 -6.36 -1.33
N ASN A 188 -10.62 -6.90 -1.41
CA ASN A 188 -9.50 -6.54 -0.57
C ASN A 188 -8.22 -6.66 -1.39
N GLN A 189 -7.71 -5.53 -1.88
CA GLN A 189 -6.68 -5.51 -2.91
C GLN A 189 -5.76 -4.30 -2.72
N PHE A 190 -4.48 -4.49 -2.98
CA PHE A 190 -3.48 -3.43 -2.93
C PHE A 190 -3.16 -2.95 -4.35
N PHE A 191 -3.75 -1.82 -4.73
CA PHE A 191 -3.65 -1.28 -6.09
C PHE A 191 -2.52 -0.24 -6.23
N PRO A 192 -1.91 -0.13 -7.43
CA PRO A 192 -1.03 0.97 -7.75
C PRO A 192 -1.87 2.23 -8.04
N TRP A 193 -1.96 3.14 -7.08
CA TRP A 193 -2.63 4.43 -7.23
C TRP A 193 -1.67 5.52 -7.69
N MET A 194 -2.23 6.55 -8.32
CA MET A 194 -1.51 7.75 -8.70
C MET A 194 -2.31 9.02 -8.42
N ILE A 195 -1.58 10.08 -8.11
CA ILE A 195 -2.06 11.47 -7.99
C ILE A 195 -1.02 12.42 -8.59
N ASN A 196 -1.42 13.66 -8.88
CA ASN A 196 -0.48 14.75 -9.06
C ASN A 196 0.18 15.14 -7.74
N GLN A 197 1.32 15.84 -7.80
CA GLN A 197 2.07 16.27 -6.61
C GLN A 197 1.31 17.29 -5.72
N ASP A 198 0.21 17.86 -6.22
CA ASP A 198 -0.72 18.71 -5.47
C ASP A 198 -1.95 17.95 -4.91
N GLY A 199 -2.03 16.64 -5.12
CA GLY A 199 -3.13 15.78 -4.65
C GLY A 199 -4.31 15.66 -5.62
N THR A 200 -4.24 16.28 -6.80
CA THR A 200 -5.30 16.20 -7.81
C THR A 200 -5.18 14.96 -8.71
N GLU A 201 -6.22 14.67 -9.51
CA GLU A 201 -6.23 13.57 -10.50
C GLU A 201 -5.92 12.19 -9.89
N GLY A 202 -6.57 11.87 -8.76
CA GLY A 202 -6.45 10.57 -8.10
C GLY A 202 -7.13 9.45 -8.86
N GLU A 203 -6.37 8.45 -9.28
CA GLU A 203 -6.87 7.24 -9.92
C GLU A 203 -5.91 6.06 -9.74
N ILE A 204 -6.40 4.84 -9.92
CA ILE A 204 -5.52 3.67 -10.12
C ILE A 204 -4.73 3.91 -11.39
N LEU A 205 -3.42 3.62 -11.37
CA LEU A 205 -2.43 3.89 -12.41
C LEU A 205 -2.99 3.67 -13.83
N ASN A 206 -3.16 4.77 -14.57
CA ASN A 206 -3.71 4.83 -15.92
C ASN A 206 -5.09 4.15 -16.09
N HIS A 207 -5.97 4.30 -15.10
CA HIS A 207 -7.28 3.64 -15.04
C HIS A 207 -7.22 2.11 -15.04
N LEU A 208 -6.10 1.49 -14.64
CA LEU A 208 -6.08 0.06 -14.38
C LEU A 208 -7.16 -0.31 -13.35
N GLY A 209 -7.75 -1.49 -13.49
CA GLY A 209 -8.69 -1.98 -12.51
C GLY A 209 -8.65 -3.49 -12.35
N ARG A 210 -9.65 -4.01 -11.64
CA ARG A 210 -9.83 -5.45 -11.40
C ARG A 210 -9.89 -6.25 -12.70
N HIS A 211 -10.50 -5.70 -13.75
CA HIS A 211 -10.62 -6.39 -15.05
C HIS A 211 -9.25 -6.64 -15.70
N GLU A 212 -8.33 -5.69 -15.58
CA GLU A 212 -6.98 -5.80 -16.11
C GLU A 212 -6.10 -6.65 -15.19
N LEU A 213 -6.21 -6.50 -13.88
CA LEU A 213 -5.22 -7.00 -12.93
C LEU A 213 -5.61 -8.32 -12.22
N HIS A 214 -6.90 -8.64 -12.02
CA HIS A 214 -7.33 -9.69 -11.07
C HIS A 214 -8.01 -10.89 -11.76
N SER A 215 -8.13 -12.02 -11.06
CA SER A 215 -8.60 -13.30 -11.64
C SER A 215 -10.07 -13.62 -11.41
N TYR A 216 -10.68 -13.11 -10.32
CA TYR A 216 -12.09 -13.36 -9.98
C TYR A 216 -12.84 -12.05 -9.69
N ILE A 217 -13.98 -11.86 -10.35
CA ILE A 217 -14.87 -10.71 -10.19
C ILE A 217 -16.30 -11.21 -10.29
N GLU A 218 -17.05 -11.12 -9.21
CA GLU A 218 -18.44 -11.55 -9.19
C GLU A 218 -19.33 -10.58 -9.97
N ARG A 219 -20.43 -11.10 -10.53
CA ARG A 219 -21.49 -10.25 -11.08
C ARG A 219 -22.13 -9.40 -9.97
N THR A 220 -22.61 -8.21 -10.29
CA THR A 220 -23.27 -7.34 -9.29
C THR A 220 -24.69 -7.79 -8.92
N PHE A 221 -25.44 -8.38 -9.86
CA PHE A 221 -26.83 -8.79 -9.64
C PHE A 221 -27.03 -10.29 -9.89
N THR A 222 -27.87 -10.92 -9.06
CA THR A 222 -28.21 -12.35 -9.13
C THR A 222 -29.38 -12.67 -10.05
N ASN A 223 -30.11 -11.65 -10.54
CA ASN A 223 -31.30 -11.79 -11.36
C ASN A 223 -31.17 -11.25 -12.81
N ASP A 224 -29.95 -10.93 -13.25
CA ASP A 224 -29.65 -10.52 -14.61
C ASP A 224 -28.75 -11.54 -15.31
N ASP A 225 -29.33 -12.33 -16.23
CA ASP A 225 -28.62 -13.36 -16.99
C ASP A 225 -27.52 -12.79 -17.92
N ASN A 226 -27.49 -11.46 -18.15
CA ASN A 226 -26.42 -10.81 -18.91
C ASN A 226 -25.16 -10.56 -18.07
N LEU A 227 -25.26 -10.64 -16.74
CA LEU A 227 -24.12 -10.49 -15.85
C LEU A 227 -23.58 -11.86 -15.47
N VAL A 228 -22.26 -12.02 -15.61
CA VAL A 228 -21.57 -13.28 -15.32
C VAL A 228 -20.39 -13.02 -14.41
N ASP A 229 -20.09 -13.98 -13.54
CA ASP A 229 -18.86 -13.96 -12.77
C ASP A 229 -17.69 -14.11 -13.74
N TYR A 230 -16.71 -13.24 -13.62
CA TYR A 230 -15.44 -13.40 -14.29
C TYR A 230 -14.52 -14.27 -13.44
N TYR A 231 -13.96 -15.31 -14.02
CA TYR A 231 -13.00 -16.24 -13.41
C TYR A 231 -11.88 -16.61 -14.40
N GLY A 232 -11.60 -15.73 -15.36
CA GLY A 232 -10.61 -15.95 -16.43
C GLY A 232 -11.15 -16.64 -17.69
N GLN A 233 -12.48 -16.75 -17.83
CA GLN A 233 -13.13 -17.39 -18.98
C GLN A 233 -13.16 -16.52 -20.25
N LEU A 234 -12.85 -15.23 -20.13
CA LEU A 234 -12.85 -14.27 -21.25
C LEU A 234 -11.41 -13.95 -21.66
N ASN A 235 -11.20 -13.81 -22.97
CA ASN A 235 -9.93 -13.31 -23.48
C ASN A 235 -9.73 -11.85 -23.06
N ARG A 236 -8.56 -11.53 -22.53
CA ARG A 236 -8.15 -10.16 -22.21
C ARG A 236 -6.70 -9.93 -22.64
N PHE A 237 -6.32 -8.66 -22.75
CA PHE A 237 -4.96 -8.30 -23.15
C PHE A 237 -3.92 -8.77 -22.13
N ASN A 238 -4.17 -8.60 -20.84
CA ASN A 238 -3.30 -9.10 -19.77
C ASN A 238 -3.63 -10.57 -19.41
N PRO A 239 -2.87 -11.59 -19.81
CA PRO A 239 -3.17 -12.96 -19.39
C PRO A 239 -2.80 -13.25 -17.93
N ASN A 240 -2.09 -12.34 -17.25
CA ASN A 240 -1.40 -12.60 -16.00
C ASN A 240 -2.07 -11.84 -14.84
N PRO A 241 -3.02 -12.46 -14.11
CA PRO A 241 -3.56 -11.85 -12.92
C PRO A 241 -2.51 -11.80 -11.80
N ILE A 242 -2.59 -10.74 -11.00
CA ILE A 242 -1.90 -10.58 -9.72
C ILE A 242 -2.93 -10.52 -8.61
N LEU A 243 -2.48 -10.74 -7.38
CA LEU A 243 -3.28 -10.54 -6.17
C LEU A 243 -3.12 -9.11 -5.66
N ASN A 244 -1.88 -8.61 -5.62
CA ASN A 244 -1.53 -7.30 -5.08
C ASN A 244 -0.34 -6.70 -5.84
N MET A 245 -0.11 -5.40 -5.71
CA MET A 245 1.13 -4.78 -6.19
C MET A 245 1.77 -3.89 -5.12
N PHE A 246 2.75 -4.45 -4.40
CA PHE A 246 3.48 -3.73 -3.36
C PHE A 246 4.79 -3.10 -3.84
N GLN A 247 5.26 -2.10 -3.09
CA GLN A 247 6.64 -1.58 -3.13
C GLN A 247 7.09 -1.14 -4.54
N ILE A 248 6.23 -0.38 -5.19
CA ILE A 248 6.36 0.02 -6.58
C ILE A 248 7.64 0.86 -6.80
N LYS A 249 8.37 0.58 -7.89
CA LYS A 249 9.48 1.39 -8.42
C LYS A 249 9.36 1.55 -9.92
N GLU A 250 9.68 2.74 -10.43
CA GLU A 250 9.81 2.96 -11.87
C GLU A 250 11.23 2.65 -12.34
N ASP A 251 11.34 2.02 -13.52
CA ASP A 251 12.61 1.85 -14.23
C ASP A 251 13.10 3.19 -14.80
N GLY A 252 14.26 3.63 -14.33
CA GLY A 252 14.88 4.87 -14.80
C GLY A 252 15.37 4.84 -16.26
N GLN A 253 15.50 3.67 -16.89
CA GLN A 253 15.85 3.55 -18.31
C GLN A 253 14.61 3.46 -19.22
N THR A 254 13.47 3.05 -18.68
CA THR A 254 12.22 2.86 -19.41
C THR A 254 11.09 3.63 -18.71
N PRO A 255 10.95 4.94 -18.96
CA PRO A 255 9.86 5.75 -18.41
C PRO A 255 8.49 5.09 -18.58
N GLY A 256 7.76 4.92 -17.47
CA GLY A 256 6.46 4.24 -17.44
C GLY A 256 6.51 2.73 -17.30
N ARG A 257 7.69 2.11 -17.18
CA ARG A 257 7.80 0.72 -16.71
C ARG A 257 7.90 0.72 -15.20
N TYR A 258 6.97 0.03 -14.55
CA TYR A 258 6.92 -0.11 -13.10
C TYR A 258 7.18 -1.55 -12.70
N TYR A 259 8.06 -1.74 -11.72
CA TYR A 259 8.26 -2.99 -11.00
C TYR A 259 7.49 -2.95 -9.69
N GLY A 260 7.00 -4.09 -9.24
CA GLY A 260 6.35 -4.27 -7.95
C GLY A 260 6.39 -5.73 -7.52
N VAL A 261 5.73 -6.03 -6.41
CA VAL A 261 5.67 -7.37 -5.83
C VAL A 261 4.22 -7.86 -5.84
N ASP A 262 3.99 -8.99 -6.51
CA ASP A 262 2.76 -9.78 -6.35
C ASP A 262 2.92 -10.72 -5.17
N ALA A 263 2.23 -10.43 -4.08
CA ALA A 263 2.30 -11.18 -2.83
C ALA A 263 0.91 -11.36 -2.21
N GLN A 264 0.82 -12.36 -1.34
CA GLN A 264 -0.32 -12.50 -0.43
C GLN A 264 -0.42 -11.25 0.46
N GLU A 265 -1.65 -10.92 0.82
CA GLU A 265 -1.98 -9.81 1.72
C GLU A 265 -1.18 -9.88 3.04
N PHE A 266 -1.18 -11.04 3.69
CA PHE A 266 -0.52 -11.27 4.98
C PHE A 266 0.48 -12.42 4.96
N GLY A 267 1.20 -12.58 6.07
CA GLY A 267 2.07 -13.72 6.35
C GLY A 267 3.42 -13.69 5.66
N THR A 268 3.54 -12.98 4.54
CA THR A 268 4.76 -12.98 3.70
C THR A 268 5.64 -11.74 3.84
N HIS A 269 5.31 -10.84 4.77
CA HIS A 269 5.99 -9.54 4.89
C HIS A 269 6.01 -8.76 3.55
N ALA A 270 4.91 -8.81 2.78
CA ALA A 270 4.80 -8.24 1.43
C ALA A 270 5.94 -8.70 0.49
N ALA A 271 6.35 -9.97 0.61
CA ALA A 271 7.30 -10.63 -0.27
C ALA A 271 6.59 -11.69 -1.11
N GLY A 272 6.96 -11.79 -2.38
CA GLY A 272 6.28 -12.61 -3.37
C GLY A 272 7.05 -12.65 -4.68
N ALA A 273 6.36 -12.74 -5.81
CA ALA A 273 6.98 -12.69 -7.12
C ALA A 273 7.18 -11.23 -7.59
N ILE A 274 8.30 -10.93 -8.25
CA ILE A 274 8.47 -9.63 -8.89
C ILE A 274 7.69 -9.62 -10.19
N VAL A 275 6.92 -8.55 -10.37
CA VAL A 275 6.17 -8.26 -11.59
C VAL A 275 6.61 -6.94 -12.17
N SER A 276 6.41 -6.76 -13.48
CA SER A 276 6.51 -5.47 -14.14
C SER A 276 5.29 -5.17 -15.01
N LEU A 277 5.02 -3.90 -15.22
CA LEU A 277 3.99 -3.39 -16.13
C LEU A 277 4.51 -2.16 -16.88
N ASP A 278 4.22 -2.11 -18.18
CA ASP A 278 4.50 -0.96 -19.03
C ASP A 278 3.24 -0.10 -19.12
N ALA A 279 3.18 0.96 -18.31
CA ALA A 279 2.05 1.87 -18.15
C ALA A 279 2.47 3.36 -18.30
N PRO A 280 3.08 3.78 -19.42
CA PRO A 280 3.26 5.20 -19.67
C PRO A 280 1.88 5.88 -19.84
N PRO A 281 1.71 7.18 -19.49
CA PRO A 281 0.41 7.87 -19.48
C PRO A 281 -0.39 7.83 -20.79
N THR A 282 0.25 7.48 -21.91
CA THR A 282 -0.36 7.42 -23.25
C THR A 282 -0.97 6.06 -23.59
N VAL A 283 -0.85 5.07 -22.71
CA VAL A 283 -1.36 3.71 -22.95
C VAL A 283 -2.63 3.50 -22.14
N ASN A 284 -3.69 3.07 -22.83
CA ASN A 284 -4.96 2.72 -22.20
C ASN A 284 -4.82 1.47 -21.33
N ALA A 285 -5.57 1.42 -20.22
CA ALA A 285 -5.60 0.29 -19.29
C ALA A 285 -5.77 -1.07 -19.99
N ASP A 286 -6.68 -1.16 -20.98
CA ASP A 286 -7.00 -2.38 -21.73
C ASP A 286 -5.86 -2.89 -22.64
N HIS A 287 -4.76 -2.15 -22.74
CA HIS A 287 -3.53 -2.51 -23.47
C HIS A 287 -2.29 -2.56 -22.54
N ILE A 288 -2.50 -2.64 -21.23
CA ILE A 288 -1.44 -2.86 -20.25
C ILE A 288 -1.50 -4.32 -19.81
N GLN A 289 -0.34 -4.97 -19.72
CA GLN A 289 -0.22 -6.34 -19.21
C GLN A 289 0.82 -6.43 -18.10
N VAL A 290 0.58 -7.36 -17.19
CA VAL A 290 1.56 -7.75 -16.19
C VAL A 290 2.53 -8.75 -16.81
N THR A 291 3.82 -8.56 -16.56
CA THR A 291 4.88 -9.52 -16.87
C THR A 291 5.49 -10.02 -15.56
N TYR A 292 5.45 -11.33 -15.32
CA TYR A 292 6.20 -11.91 -14.21
C TYR A 292 7.70 -11.88 -14.55
N VAL A 293 8.46 -11.18 -13.71
CA VAL A 293 9.92 -11.05 -13.82
C VAL A 293 10.58 -12.25 -13.16
N THR A 294 10.08 -12.68 -12.01
CA THR A 294 10.47 -13.94 -11.35
C THR A 294 9.34 -14.95 -11.47
N THR A 295 9.68 -16.24 -11.45
CA THR A 295 8.69 -17.33 -11.56
C THR A 295 7.69 -17.29 -10.40
N ARG A 296 6.39 -17.43 -10.72
CA ARG A 296 5.33 -17.67 -9.74
C ARG A 296 5.10 -19.16 -9.59
N THR A 297 5.22 -19.69 -8.38
CA THR A 297 4.98 -21.12 -8.08
C THR A 297 4.17 -21.27 -6.78
N THR A 298 3.72 -22.48 -6.47
CA THR A 298 3.13 -22.79 -5.17
C THR A 298 4.22 -23.00 -4.13
N THR A 299 3.90 -22.75 -2.85
CA THR A 299 4.83 -22.84 -1.71
C THR A 299 5.51 -24.21 -1.55
N ASP A 300 4.86 -25.28 -2.01
CA ASP A 300 5.36 -26.66 -1.96
C ASP A 300 6.20 -27.07 -3.18
N ASP A 301 6.41 -26.18 -4.15
CA ASP A 301 7.28 -26.46 -5.30
C ASP A 301 8.73 -26.66 -4.84
N PRO A 302 9.36 -27.83 -5.10
CA PRO A 302 10.76 -28.09 -4.73
C PRO A 302 11.76 -27.16 -5.41
N ASN A 303 11.36 -26.45 -6.48
CA ASN A 303 12.16 -25.47 -7.19
C ASN A 303 11.67 -24.04 -6.94
N HIS A 304 10.95 -23.78 -5.84
CA HIS A 304 10.50 -22.43 -5.49
C HIS A 304 11.69 -21.46 -5.46
N PRO A 305 11.61 -20.29 -6.13
CA PRO A 305 12.74 -19.37 -6.27
C PRO A 305 13.05 -18.54 -5.01
N GLY A 306 12.36 -18.82 -3.90
CA GLY A 306 12.28 -17.95 -2.72
C GLY A 306 11.26 -16.81 -2.88
N LEU A 307 11.17 -15.94 -1.89
CA LEU A 307 10.31 -14.75 -1.91
C LEU A 307 11.12 -13.49 -2.15
N PHE A 308 10.57 -12.59 -2.95
CA PHE A 308 11.22 -11.34 -3.38
C PHE A 308 10.42 -10.13 -2.89
N ARG A 309 11.12 -9.08 -2.50
CA ARG A 309 10.54 -7.78 -2.20
C ARG A 309 11.48 -6.65 -2.62
N GLU A 310 10.95 -5.43 -2.62
CA GLU A 310 11.66 -4.16 -2.83
C GLU A 310 12.51 -4.17 -4.11
N PRO A 311 11.88 -4.41 -5.29
CA PRO A 311 12.61 -4.34 -6.55
C PRO A 311 13.20 -2.95 -6.72
N LEU A 312 14.47 -2.87 -7.09
CA LEU A 312 15.18 -1.62 -7.36
C LEU A 312 15.87 -1.72 -8.73
N PRO A 313 15.19 -1.27 -9.81
CA PRO A 313 15.85 -1.11 -11.11
C PRO A 313 16.92 -0.03 -11.01
N LEU A 314 18.15 -0.36 -11.36
CA LEU A 314 19.31 0.54 -11.31
C LEU A 314 19.52 1.26 -12.64
N SER A 315 20.23 2.39 -12.58
CA SER A 315 20.50 3.22 -13.75
C SER A 315 21.38 2.55 -14.81
N ASP A 316 22.06 1.46 -14.48
CA ASP A 316 22.85 0.64 -15.42
C ASP A 316 22.04 -0.49 -16.08
N GLY A 317 20.75 -0.64 -15.70
CA GLY A 317 19.82 -1.62 -16.27
C GLY A 317 19.82 -2.94 -15.52
N SER A 318 20.63 -3.07 -14.45
CA SER A 318 20.53 -4.19 -13.53
C SER A 318 19.34 -4.02 -12.57
N LEU A 319 18.92 -5.13 -11.96
CA LEU A 319 17.78 -5.15 -11.04
C LEU A 319 18.22 -5.76 -9.71
N LEU A 320 18.19 -4.97 -8.65
CA LEU A 320 18.34 -5.46 -7.28
C LEU A 320 16.97 -5.83 -6.71
N VAL A 321 16.99 -6.76 -5.76
CA VAL A 321 15.83 -7.16 -4.95
C VAL A 321 16.30 -7.44 -3.54
N VAL A 322 15.37 -7.41 -2.60
CA VAL A 322 15.51 -8.05 -1.30
C VAL A 322 14.90 -9.44 -1.38
N HIS A 323 15.65 -10.46 -0.98
CA HIS A 323 15.31 -11.86 -1.20
C HIS A 323 15.48 -12.69 0.08
N THR A 324 14.58 -13.66 0.27
CA THR A 324 14.76 -14.78 1.21
C THR A 324 14.55 -16.11 0.48
N ALA A 325 15.21 -17.17 0.94
CA ALA A 325 15.08 -18.50 0.35
C ALA A 325 13.76 -19.22 0.70
N ASP A 326 13.02 -18.73 1.69
CA ASP A 326 11.72 -19.29 2.08
C ASP A 326 10.69 -19.23 0.95
N SER A 327 9.74 -20.17 0.99
CA SER A 327 8.73 -20.35 -0.07
C SER A 327 7.31 -20.01 0.35
N GLY A 328 7.08 -19.61 1.61
CA GLY A 328 5.75 -19.42 2.16
C GLY A 328 5.74 -18.42 3.30
N GLU A 329 4.63 -18.41 4.05
CA GLU A 329 4.44 -17.55 5.21
C GLU A 329 5.54 -17.76 6.26
N GLU A 330 5.83 -16.69 6.99
CA GLU A 330 6.82 -16.65 8.05
C GLU A 330 6.47 -17.63 9.17
N ALA A 331 7.39 -18.55 9.48
CA ALA A 331 7.16 -19.66 10.41
C ALA A 331 7.77 -19.44 11.82
N GLY A 332 8.46 -18.33 12.01
CA GLY A 332 9.05 -17.88 13.26
C GLY A 332 8.07 -17.10 14.14
N ASN A 333 8.61 -16.47 15.18
CA ASN A 333 7.86 -15.67 16.15
C ASN A 333 7.80 -14.18 15.79
N ASN A 334 8.29 -13.78 14.61
CA ASN A 334 8.39 -12.38 14.15
C ASN A 334 9.20 -11.42 15.03
N VAL A 335 9.99 -11.93 15.99
CA VAL A 335 10.74 -11.11 16.95
C VAL A 335 12.22 -11.48 17.00
N THR A 336 12.57 -12.76 17.19
CA THR A 336 13.96 -13.22 17.33
C THR A 336 14.34 -14.44 16.51
N ASN A 337 13.35 -15.22 16.04
CA ASN A 337 13.59 -16.46 15.29
C ASN A 337 12.82 -16.49 13.96
N SER A 338 12.78 -15.36 13.25
CA SER A 338 12.23 -15.33 11.90
C SER A 338 12.85 -16.42 11.03
N SER A 339 12.02 -17.11 10.24
CA SER A 339 12.46 -17.98 9.15
C SER A 339 13.13 -17.18 8.04
N TYR A 340 12.66 -15.95 7.78
CA TYR A 340 13.22 -15.14 6.70
C TYR A 340 14.63 -14.63 7.00
N GLU A 341 15.47 -14.68 5.98
CA GLU A 341 16.79 -14.04 5.93
C GLU A 341 16.82 -13.09 4.74
N PHE A 342 16.20 -11.92 4.88
CA PHE A 342 16.15 -10.93 3.81
C PHE A 342 17.50 -10.28 3.54
N ARG A 343 18.04 -10.50 2.34
CA ARG A 343 19.32 -9.96 1.86
C ARG A 343 19.15 -9.26 0.52
N ILE A 344 20.01 -8.28 0.22
CA ILE A 344 19.98 -7.58 -1.08
C ILE A 344 20.75 -8.41 -2.11
N ASN A 345 20.07 -8.85 -3.16
CA ASN A 345 20.64 -9.68 -4.21
C ASN A 345 20.50 -8.99 -5.56
N LEU A 346 21.51 -9.21 -6.41
CA LEU A 346 21.42 -8.87 -7.83
C LEU A 346 20.66 -9.97 -8.56
N LEU A 347 19.57 -9.64 -9.26
CA LEU A 347 18.86 -10.60 -10.07
C LEU A 347 19.66 -10.95 -11.33
N THR A 348 19.59 -12.21 -11.74
CA THR A 348 20.20 -12.72 -12.98
C THR A 348 19.13 -13.37 -13.84
N GLN A 349 19.08 -13.02 -15.13
CA GLN A 349 18.11 -13.60 -16.06
C GLN A 349 18.54 -15.01 -16.48
N GLY A 350 17.65 -15.97 -16.30
CA GLY A 350 17.76 -17.36 -16.74
C GLY A 350 17.46 -17.54 -18.23
N ALA A 351 17.80 -18.72 -18.76
CA ALA A 351 17.55 -19.08 -20.16
C ALA A 351 16.05 -19.28 -20.49
N ASP A 352 15.23 -19.46 -19.47
CA ASP A 352 13.77 -19.54 -19.51
C ASP A 352 13.08 -18.15 -19.54
N GLY A 353 13.85 -17.08 -19.42
CA GLY A 353 13.38 -15.69 -19.47
C GLY A 353 13.05 -15.09 -18.12
N TYR A 354 12.89 -15.91 -17.07
CA TYR A 354 12.69 -15.47 -15.70
C TYR A 354 14.00 -15.09 -15.03
N TRP A 355 13.92 -14.22 -14.04
CA TRP A 355 15.05 -13.78 -13.24
C TRP A 355 15.06 -14.54 -11.91
N THR A 356 16.24 -14.82 -11.40
CA THR A 356 16.44 -15.48 -10.10
C THR A 356 17.41 -14.68 -9.23
N ALA A 357 17.32 -14.85 -7.92
CA ALA A 357 18.26 -14.24 -6.99
C ALA A 357 19.68 -14.77 -7.24
N GLY A 358 20.58 -13.87 -7.63
CA GLY A 358 22.01 -14.14 -7.69
C GLY A 358 22.65 -14.06 -6.30
N ALA A 359 23.94 -13.74 -6.25
CA ALA A 359 24.64 -13.54 -4.99
C ALA A 359 24.18 -12.26 -4.28
N ALA A 360 24.20 -12.28 -2.94
CA ALA A 360 24.02 -11.09 -2.13
C ALA A 360 25.14 -10.08 -2.43
N ILE A 361 24.80 -8.79 -2.49
CA ILE A 361 25.75 -7.73 -2.85
C ILE A 361 26.55 -7.19 -1.64
N THR A 362 26.21 -7.66 -0.44
CA THR A 362 26.89 -7.32 0.82
C THR A 362 27.30 -8.60 1.56
N SER A 363 28.22 -8.46 2.52
CA SER A 363 28.55 -9.55 3.46
C SER A 363 27.52 -9.71 4.59
N GLY A 364 26.56 -8.79 4.71
CA GLY A 364 25.61 -8.72 5.82
C GLY A 364 26.16 -7.97 7.01
N ILE A 365 25.27 -7.59 7.93
CA ILE A 365 25.60 -6.88 9.16
C ILE A 365 25.24 -7.76 10.35
N THR A 366 26.24 -8.35 11.00
CA THR A 366 26.04 -9.12 12.24
C THR A 366 26.01 -8.19 13.45
N LYS A 367 24.99 -8.35 14.30
CA LYS A 367 24.84 -7.61 15.55
C LYS A 367 24.30 -8.51 16.66
N THR A 368 24.76 -8.20 17.87
CA THR A 368 24.11 -8.62 19.11
C THR A 368 23.32 -7.43 19.65
N LEU A 369 22.00 -7.57 19.74
CA LEU A 369 21.06 -6.52 20.16
C LEU A 369 20.25 -7.00 21.37
N SER A 370 19.88 -6.06 22.23
CA SER A 370 18.88 -6.32 23.26
C SER A 370 18.00 -5.10 23.50
N TYR A 371 16.71 -5.34 23.65
CA TYR A 371 15.70 -4.31 23.93
C TYR A 371 14.55 -4.89 24.74
N TRP A 372 13.84 -4.04 25.48
CA TRP A 372 12.65 -4.45 26.23
C TRP A 372 11.41 -4.34 25.35
N SER A 373 10.56 -5.37 25.37
CA SER A 373 9.24 -5.37 24.72
C SER A 373 8.17 -5.76 25.75
N PRO A 374 7.38 -4.77 26.19
CA PRO A 374 7.71 -3.98 27.37
C PRO A 374 8.13 -4.78 28.62
N ASP A 375 7.62 -6.00 28.79
CA ASP A 375 7.87 -6.85 29.97
C ASP A 375 8.97 -7.91 29.74
N ASP A 376 9.31 -8.20 28.48
CA ASP A 376 10.32 -9.20 28.12
C ASP A 376 11.59 -8.54 27.60
N LEU A 377 12.76 -8.99 28.11
CA LEU A 377 14.04 -8.63 27.52
C LEU A 377 14.27 -9.50 26.28
N ILE A 378 14.10 -8.90 25.12
CA ILE A 378 14.38 -9.52 23.84
C ILE A 378 15.88 -9.43 23.56
N THR A 379 16.49 -10.55 23.20
CA THR A 379 17.90 -10.61 22.77
C THR A 379 18.00 -11.27 21.40
N TYR A 380 18.77 -10.66 20.52
CA TYR A 380 19.05 -11.16 19.19
C TYR A 380 20.56 -11.18 18.95
N ASP A 381 21.07 -12.25 18.36
CA ASP A 381 22.47 -12.36 17.92
C ASP A 381 22.52 -13.03 16.55
N GLY A 382 22.79 -12.25 15.51
CA GLY A 382 22.69 -12.74 14.15
C GLY A 382 22.88 -11.67 13.08
N VAL A 383 22.63 -12.05 11.83
CA VAL A 383 22.70 -11.17 10.67
C VAL A 383 21.38 -10.41 10.51
N LEU A 384 21.43 -9.08 10.57
CA LEU A 384 20.27 -8.23 10.36
C LEU A 384 19.74 -8.35 8.93
N TRP A 385 18.43 -8.21 8.77
CA TRP A 385 17.80 -8.05 7.47
C TRP A 385 18.28 -6.77 6.78
N GLU A 386 18.41 -6.86 5.47
CA GLU A 386 18.76 -5.73 4.61
C GLU A 386 17.53 -5.35 3.79
N LEU A 387 16.94 -4.21 4.13
CA LEU A 387 15.71 -3.71 3.55
C LEU A 387 15.93 -2.32 2.93
N ASN A 388 15.01 -1.92 2.07
CA ASN A 388 14.86 -0.65 1.40
C ASN A 388 16.14 -0.15 0.71
N PRO A 389 16.72 -0.94 -0.23
CA PRO A 389 17.86 -0.47 -0.99
C PRO A 389 17.49 0.80 -1.77
N VAL A 390 18.42 1.75 -1.85
CA VAL A 390 18.26 3.01 -2.60
C VAL A 390 19.50 3.26 -3.45
N GLU A 391 19.29 3.58 -4.72
CA GLU A 391 20.34 4.09 -5.59
C GLU A 391 20.55 5.59 -5.34
N VAL A 392 21.75 5.97 -4.88
CA VAL A 392 22.11 7.38 -4.68
C VAL A 392 22.85 7.89 -5.91
N ARG A 393 22.17 8.68 -6.73
CA ARG A 393 22.75 9.32 -7.92
C ARG A 393 22.12 10.67 -8.22
N ALA A 394 22.83 11.48 -9.01
CA ALA A 394 22.24 12.68 -9.59
C ALA A 394 21.21 12.30 -10.67
N ARG A 395 20.04 12.92 -10.62
CA ARG A 395 19.01 12.87 -11.67
C ARG A 395 18.29 14.22 -11.76
N PRO A 396 17.75 14.62 -12.94
CA PRO A 396 16.85 15.76 -13.03
C PRO A 396 15.61 15.55 -12.15
N ALA A 397 15.09 16.62 -11.57
CA ALA A 397 13.78 16.59 -10.95
C ALA A 397 12.71 16.25 -12.02
N PRO A 398 11.79 15.32 -11.76
CA PRO A 398 10.63 15.10 -12.63
C PRO A 398 9.80 16.38 -12.79
N PRO A 399 8.93 16.47 -13.82
CA PRO A 399 8.02 17.60 -13.96
C PRO A 399 7.15 17.80 -12.71
N LEU A 400 6.77 19.03 -12.41
CA LEU A 400 5.75 19.30 -11.39
C LEU A 400 4.37 19.21 -12.06
N THR A 401 3.59 18.18 -11.75
CA THR A 401 2.25 17.98 -12.33
C THR A 401 1.15 18.53 -11.44
N ARG A 402 0.04 18.95 -12.07
CA ARG A 402 -1.17 19.52 -11.48
C ARG A 402 -2.35 19.22 -12.40
N ALA A 403 -3.57 19.24 -11.87
CA ALA A 403 -4.76 19.13 -12.71
C ALA A 403 -4.74 20.21 -13.81
N PRO A 404 -5.07 19.86 -15.06
CA PRO A 404 -5.28 20.86 -16.09
C PRO A 404 -6.46 21.76 -15.69
N ALA A 405 -6.43 23.02 -16.14
CA ALA A 405 -7.61 23.86 -16.01
C ALA A 405 -8.80 23.20 -16.71
N LEU A 406 -9.99 23.30 -16.11
CA LEU A 406 -11.23 22.77 -16.68
C LEU A 406 -11.38 23.19 -18.16
N GLY A 407 -11.94 22.31 -18.99
CA GLY A 407 -12.26 22.63 -20.37
C GLY A 407 -13.28 23.77 -20.49
N ALA A 408 -13.38 24.39 -21.66
CA ALA A 408 -14.31 25.51 -21.88
C ALA A 408 -15.79 25.15 -21.57
N PRO A 409 -16.31 23.96 -21.92
CA PRO A 409 -17.67 23.57 -21.55
C PRO A 409 -17.87 23.47 -20.03
N GLU A 410 -16.95 22.81 -19.32
CA GLU A 410 -17.01 22.63 -17.86
C GLU A 410 -16.88 23.97 -17.14
N GLN A 411 -15.94 24.82 -17.57
CA GLN A 411 -15.80 26.20 -17.06
C GLN A 411 -17.09 27.01 -17.25
N GLN A 412 -17.75 26.89 -18.41
CA GLN A 412 -19.02 27.57 -18.67
C GLN A 412 -20.11 27.08 -17.72
N MET A 413 -20.22 25.77 -17.48
CA MET A 413 -21.20 25.21 -16.56
C MET A 413 -20.95 25.67 -15.12
N VAL A 414 -19.70 25.64 -14.66
CA VAL A 414 -19.33 26.11 -13.32
C VAL A 414 -19.60 27.61 -13.15
N THR A 415 -19.24 28.42 -14.14
CA THR A 415 -19.54 29.86 -14.15
C THR A 415 -21.05 30.12 -14.13
N GLN A 416 -21.83 29.39 -14.91
CA GLN A 416 -23.30 29.48 -14.92
C GLN A 416 -23.91 29.06 -13.57
N ALA A 417 -23.32 28.07 -12.92
CA ALA A 417 -23.72 27.63 -11.59
C ALA A 417 -23.32 28.63 -10.47
N GLY A 418 -22.52 29.64 -10.78
CA GLY A 418 -22.02 30.62 -9.82
C GLY A 418 -21.09 30.02 -8.77
N VAL A 419 -20.43 28.92 -9.11
CA VAL A 419 -19.47 28.23 -8.24
C VAL A 419 -18.07 28.82 -8.50
N ASP A 420 -17.36 29.17 -7.43
CA ASP A 420 -15.96 29.60 -7.48
C ASP A 420 -15.04 28.37 -7.47
N LEU A 421 -14.06 28.34 -8.37
CA LEU A 421 -13.13 27.21 -8.57
C LEU A 421 -11.81 27.38 -7.77
N ALA A 422 -11.85 28.19 -6.71
CA ALA A 422 -10.68 28.60 -5.94
C ALA A 422 -9.79 27.44 -5.46
#